data_AF-A0A2U3GVM6-F1
#
_entry.id   AF-A0A2U3GVM6-F1
#
_cell.length_a   1.000
_cell.length_b   1.000
_cell.length_c   1.000
_cell.angle_alpha   90.00
_cell.angle_beta   90.00
_cell.angle_gamma   90.00
#
_symmetry.space_group_name_H-M   'P 1'
#
loop_
_entity.id
_entity.type
_entity.pdbx_description
1 polymer ?
#
loop_
_entity_poly.entity_id
_entity_poly.type
_entity_poly.pdbx_seq_one_letter_code
_entity_poly.pdbx_strand_id
1 'polypeptide(L)'
;MSTATETAFTAGDATYRLTGDKVRAATARLAPADSANPHPNRSWYALVGTHLYYVVDLVAEATGAADVRVKTARLALAELGFPVFALAWNTLLTQGHPGHTG
;
A
#
# COMPACT_ATOMS: atom_id res chain seq x y z
N MET A 1 -10.45 -15.04 3.49
CA MET A 1 -10.25 -13.97 2.49
C MET A 1 -11.30 -12.91 2.75
N SER A 2 -10.94 -11.63 2.73
CA SER A 2 -11.92 -10.56 2.93
C SER A 2 -12.90 -10.51 1.76
N THR A 3 -14.19 -10.33 2.06
CA THR A 3 -15.27 -10.18 1.09
C THR A 3 -15.69 -8.71 0.91
N ALA A 4 -14.96 -7.77 1.52
CA ALA A 4 -15.25 -6.35 1.42
C ALA A 4 -14.98 -5.86 -0.01
N THR A 5 -16.01 -5.31 -0.65
CA THR A 5 -15.92 -4.68 -1.98
C THR A 5 -15.57 -3.19 -1.90
N GLU A 6 -15.74 -2.60 -0.71
CA GLU A 6 -15.50 -1.19 -0.42
C GLU A 6 -14.99 -1.04 1.02
N THR A 7 -14.15 -0.04 1.25
CA THR A 7 -13.76 0.44 2.58
C THR A 7 -13.81 1.97 2.60
N ALA A 8 -13.96 2.54 3.79
CA ALA A 8 -13.96 3.98 4.00
C ALA A 8 -12.88 4.37 5.00
N PHE A 9 -12.22 5.49 4.73
CA PHE A 9 -11.22 6.04 5.63
C PHE A 9 -11.26 7.56 5.65
N THR A 10 -10.73 8.15 6.72
CA THR A 10 -10.61 9.60 6.87
C THR A 10 -9.18 10.04 6.56
N ALA A 11 -9.04 11.12 5.79
CA ALA A 11 -7.79 11.83 5.56
C ALA A 11 -8.05 13.34 5.67
N GLY A 12 -7.34 14.02 6.58
CA GLY A 12 -7.74 15.35 7.03
C GLY A 12 -9.15 15.33 7.62
N ASP A 13 -10.00 16.24 7.18
CA ASP A 13 -11.39 16.37 7.62
C ASP A 13 -12.40 15.67 6.70
N ALA A 14 -11.93 14.96 5.67
CA ALA A 14 -12.77 14.31 4.67
C ALA A 14 -12.75 12.78 4.78
N THR A 15 -13.91 12.16 4.53
CA THR A 15 -14.07 10.71 4.42
C THR A 15 -14.07 10.30 2.96
N TYR A 16 -13.19 9.36 2.61
CA TYR A 16 -13.02 8.84 1.27
C TYR A 16 -13.48 7.39 1.19
N ARG A 17 -13.99 7.02 0.01
CA ARG A 17 -14.43 5.67 -0.32
C ARG A 17 -13.46 5.04 -1.31
N LEU A 18 -12.93 3.88 -0.93
CA LEU A 18 -12.00 3.10 -1.72
C LEU A 18 -12.64 1.77 -2.11
N THR A 19 -12.59 1.45 -3.40
CA THR A 19 -13.08 0.17 -3.95
C THR A 19 -11.93 -0.54 -4.66
N GLY A 20 -12.05 -1.87 -4.80
CA GLY A 20 -11.07 -2.65 -5.54
C GLY A 20 -10.87 -2.19 -6.99
N ASP A 21 -11.95 -1.77 -7.66
CA ASP A 21 -11.89 -1.28 -9.04
C ASP A 21 -11.13 0.03 -9.16
N LYS A 22 -11.30 0.96 -8.21
CA LYS A 22 -10.53 2.22 -8.16
C LYS A 22 -9.05 1.95 -7.95
N VAL A 23 -8.71 1.00 -7.08
CA VAL A 23 -7.32 0.58 -6.85
C VAL A 23 -6.70 0.04 -8.13
N ARG A 24 -7.42 -0.84 -8.85
CA ARG A 24 -6.95 -1.40 -10.12
C ARG A 24 -6.84 -0.34 -11.23
N ALA A 25 -7.76 0.62 -11.27
CA ALA A 25 -7.70 1.71 -12.25
C ALA A 25 -6.53 2.67 -11.99
N ALA A 26 -6.18 2.90 -10.73
CA ALA A 26 -5.07 3.78 -10.34
C ALA A 26 -3.71 3.30 -10.88
N THR A 27 -3.51 1.99 -11.05
CA THR A 27 -2.23 1.45 -11.55
C THR A 27 -1.90 1.92 -12.97
N ALA A 28 -2.90 2.26 -13.79
CA ALA A 28 -2.68 2.78 -15.14
C ALA A 28 -1.99 4.16 -15.15
N ARG A 29 -1.96 4.86 -14.02
CA ARG A 29 -1.37 6.21 -13.88
C ARG A 29 -0.13 6.23 -13.00
N LEU A 30 0.25 5.10 -12.40
CA LEU A 30 1.39 4.98 -11.50
C LEU A 30 2.51 4.15 -12.13
N ALA A 31 3.75 4.56 -11.92
CA ALA A 31 4.89 3.71 -12.22
C ALA A 31 5.03 2.60 -11.16
N PRO A 32 5.18 1.33 -11.57
CA PRO A 32 5.34 0.24 -10.62
C PRO A 32 6.70 0.28 -9.94
N ALA A 33 6.72 0.08 -8.62
CA ALA A 33 7.90 0.21 -7.77
C ALA A 33 8.92 -0.92 -7.97
N ASP A 34 8.50 -2.08 -8.49
CA ASP A 34 9.38 -3.19 -8.88
C ASP A 34 10.12 -2.95 -10.21
N SER A 35 9.70 -1.94 -10.97
CA SER A 35 10.37 -1.51 -12.21
C SER A 35 11.23 -0.25 -12.04
N ALA A 36 11.14 0.39 -10.87
CA ALA A 36 11.82 1.64 -10.53
C ALA A 36 12.77 1.43 -9.35
N ASN A 37 13.73 2.34 -9.14
CA ASN A 37 14.53 2.35 -7.91
C ASN A 37 13.60 2.65 -6.72
N PRO A 38 13.40 1.71 -5.78
CA PRO A 38 12.49 1.93 -4.66
C PRO A 38 13.02 3.06 -3.78
N HIS A 39 12.16 4.02 -3.47
CA HIS A 39 12.52 5.16 -2.64
C HIS A 39 12.90 4.69 -1.22
N PRO A 40 14.04 5.12 -0.65
CA PRO A 40 14.58 4.55 0.59
C PRO A 40 13.65 4.69 1.81
N ASN A 41 12.78 5.71 1.80
CA ASN A 41 11.84 5.97 2.90
C ASN A 41 10.44 5.34 2.69
N ARG A 42 10.23 4.54 1.63
CA ARG A 42 8.94 3.91 1.34
C ARG A 42 8.98 2.45 1.73
N SER A 43 8.30 2.10 2.82
CA SER A 43 8.41 0.75 3.40
C SER A 43 7.25 -0.20 3.08
N TRP A 44 6.14 0.26 2.49
CA TRP A 44 4.90 -0.53 2.34
C TRP A 44 4.35 -0.51 0.92
N TYR A 45 4.09 -1.69 0.37
CA TYR A 45 3.66 -1.89 -1.02
C TYR A 45 2.46 -2.84 -1.09
N ALA A 46 1.60 -2.65 -2.09
CA ALA A 46 0.54 -3.59 -2.42
C ALA A 46 0.81 -4.23 -3.78
N LEU A 47 0.53 -5.53 -3.89
CA LEU A 47 0.56 -6.26 -5.16
C LEU A 47 -0.77 -6.08 -5.87
N VAL A 48 -0.72 -5.49 -7.06
CA VAL A 48 -1.87 -5.35 -7.96
C VAL A 48 -1.49 -5.93 -9.32
N GLY A 49 -2.18 -6.99 -9.72
CA GLY A 49 -1.74 -7.81 -10.85
C GLY A 49 -0.37 -8.43 -10.55
N THR A 50 0.63 -8.11 -11.35
CA THR A 50 2.01 -8.62 -11.23
C THR A 50 3.00 -7.59 -10.68
N HIS A 51 2.54 -6.41 -10.27
CA HIS A 51 3.41 -5.29 -9.91
C HIS A 51 3.17 -4.77 -8.50
N LEU A 52 4.20 -4.17 -7.92
CA LEU A 52 4.19 -3.56 -6.60
C LEU A 52 3.99 -2.06 -6.71
N TYR A 53 3.04 -1.52 -5.93
CA TYR A 53 2.77 -0.09 -5.87
C TYR A 53 2.88 0.39 -4.43
N TYR A 54 3.46 1.58 -4.22
CA TYR A 54 3.52 2.18 -2.89
C TYR A 54 2.09 2.45 -2.39
N VAL A 55 1.75 1.97 -1.19
CA VAL A 55 0.36 1.96 -0.70
C VAL A 55 -0.28 3.35 -0.63
N VAL A 56 0.50 4.39 -0.29
CA VAL A 56 -0.02 5.77 -0.18
C VAL A 56 -0.33 6.33 -1.56
N ASP A 57 0.60 6.23 -2.51
CA ASP A 57 0.41 6.72 -3.88
C ASP A 57 -0.79 6.03 -4.52
N LEU A 58 -0.93 4.71 -4.30
CA LEU A 58 -2.04 3.93 -4.85
C LEU A 58 -3.40 4.39 -4.31
N VAL A 59 -3.51 4.62 -2.99
CA VAL A 59 -4.77 5.08 -2.38
C VAL A 59 -5.06 6.54 -2.71
N ALA A 60 -4.05 7.40 -2.73
CA ALA A 60 -4.18 8.80 -3.12
C ALA A 60 -4.67 8.91 -4.58
N GLU A 61 -4.05 8.19 -5.50
CA GLU A 61 -4.45 8.16 -6.92
C GLU A 61 -5.86 7.57 -7.12
N ALA A 62 -6.22 6.53 -6.36
CA ALA A 62 -7.54 5.90 -6.45
C ALA A 62 -8.68 6.78 -5.91
N THR A 63 -8.39 7.72 -5.02
CA THR A 63 -9.41 8.50 -4.28
C THR A 63 -9.35 10.00 -4.48
N GLY A 64 -8.24 10.53 -4.98
CA GLY A 64 -7.92 11.96 -4.99
C GLY A 64 -7.57 12.53 -3.61
N ALA A 65 -7.41 11.69 -2.59
CA ALA A 65 -7.11 12.14 -1.23
C ALA A 65 -5.66 12.63 -1.10
N ALA A 66 -5.48 13.81 -0.49
CA ALA A 66 -4.19 14.27 -0.01
C ALA A 66 -3.86 13.68 1.38
N ASP A 67 -2.58 13.69 1.76
CA ASP A 67 -2.08 13.35 3.11
C ASP A 67 -2.53 11.97 3.65
N VAL A 68 -2.68 10.99 2.76
CA VAL A 68 -3.05 9.62 3.14
C VAL A 68 -1.93 9.02 4.01
N ARG A 69 -2.27 8.70 5.27
CA ARG A 69 -1.33 8.06 6.20
C ARG A 69 -1.03 6.62 5.77
N VAL A 70 0.24 6.22 5.83
CA VAL A 70 0.68 4.87 5.42
C VAL A 70 -0.05 3.74 6.15
N LYS A 71 -0.37 3.90 7.45
CA LYS A 71 -1.14 2.92 8.23
C LYS A 71 -2.56 2.78 7.68
N THR A 72 -3.21 3.89 7.34
CA THR A 72 -4.56 3.89 6.77
C THR A 72 -4.56 3.20 5.41
N ALA A 73 -3.64 3.58 4.52
CA ALA A 73 -3.56 3.01 3.18
C ALA A 73 -3.35 1.49 3.21
N ARG A 74 -2.37 1.00 4.00
CA ARG A 74 -2.05 -0.43 4.03
C ARG A 74 -3.18 -1.29 4.61
N LEU A 75 -3.92 -0.76 5.60
CA LEU A 75 -5.04 -1.48 6.21
C LEU A 75 -6.25 -1.50 5.26
N ALA A 76 -6.57 -0.38 4.61
CA ALA A 76 -7.65 -0.31 3.62
C ALA A 76 -7.42 -1.27 2.44
N LEU A 77 -6.19 -1.34 1.93
CA LEU A 77 -5.84 -2.27 0.84
C LEU A 77 -5.90 -3.74 1.29
N ALA A 78 -5.43 -4.05 2.50
CA ALA A 78 -5.53 -5.40 3.06
C ALA A 78 -6.99 -5.82 3.29
N GLU A 79 -7.84 -4.89 3.76
CA GLU A 79 -9.28 -5.12 3.92
C GLU A 79 -9.97 -5.39 2.58
N LEU A 80 -9.54 -4.75 1.49
CA LEU A 80 -10.01 -5.06 0.12
C LEU A 80 -9.40 -6.33 -0.48
N GLY A 81 -8.55 -7.05 0.27
CA GLY A 81 -7.97 -8.32 -0.15
C GLY A 81 -6.73 -8.22 -1.03
N PHE A 82 -6.13 -7.03 -1.20
CA PHE A 82 -4.85 -6.90 -1.88
C PHE A 82 -3.71 -7.42 -0.98
N PRO A 83 -2.79 -8.26 -1.48
CA PRO A 83 -1.60 -8.64 -0.74
C PRO A 83 -0.74 -7.40 -0.46
N VAL A 84 -0.38 -7.19 0.80
CA VAL A 84 0.43 -6.04 1.25
C VAL A 84 1.76 -6.55 1.80
N PHE A 85 2.85 -5.95 1.33
CA PHE A 85 4.23 -6.29 1.69
C PHE A 85 4.90 -5.10 2.35
N ALA A 86 5.79 -5.38 3.29
CA ALA A 86 6.76 -4.41 3.79
C ALA A 86 8.13 -4.71 3.18
N LEU A 87 8.89 -3.67 2.78
CA LEU A 87 10.29 -3.84 2.47
C LEU A 87 11.03 -4.28 3.74
N ALA A 88 11.70 -5.42 3.66
CA ALA A 88 12.66 -5.81 4.67
C ALA A 88 13.81 -4.80 4.64
N TRP A 89 14.04 -4.11 5.75
CA TRP A 89 15.25 -3.31 5.88
C TRP A 89 16.46 -4.23 5.76
N ASN A 90 17.50 -3.81 5.02
CA ASN A 90 18.69 -4.65 4.81
C ASN A 90 19.31 -5.12 6.14
N THR A 91 19.16 -4.33 7.21
CA THR A 91 19.53 -4.72 8.57
C THR A 91 18.74 -5.94 9.06
N LEU A 92 17.44 -6.03 8.81
CA LEU A 92 16.63 -7.21 9.14
C LEU A 92 16.99 -8.44 8.29
N LEU A 93 17.46 -8.25 7.05
CA LEU A 93 17.93 -9.36 6.22
C LEU A 93 19.31 -9.87 6.66
N THR A 94 20.21 -8.97 7.04
CA THR A 94 21.60 -9.29 7.38
C THR A 94 21.77 -9.71 8.83
N GLN A 95 21.01 -9.10 9.75
CA GLN A 95 21.11 -9.34 11.19
C GLN A 95 19.94 -10.15 11.73
N GLY A 96 18.90 -10.40 10.92
CA GLY A 96 17.64 -10.97 11.35
C GLY A 96 16.78 -9.99 12.15
N HIS A 97 15.53 -10.37 12.45
CA HIS A 97 14.69 -9.58 13.34
C HIS A 97 15.15 -9.79 14.78
N PRO A 98 15.43 -8.74 15.59
CA PRO A 98 15.96 -8.90 16.95
C PRO A 98 15.12 -9.81 17.86
N GLY A 99 13.81 -9.88 17.63
CA GLY A 99 12.93 -10.80 18.36
C GLY A 99 13.02 -12.28 17.95
N HIS A 100 13.74 -12.61 16.88
CA HIS A 100 13.86 -13.96 16.30
C HIS A 100 15.31 -14.46 16.22
N THR A 101 16.29 -13.66 16.65
CA THR A 101 17.73 -13.93 16.51
C THR A 101 18.38 -14.20 17.86
N GLY A 102 17.73 -15.01 18.70
CA GLY A 102 18.18 -15.33 20.06
C GLY A 102 19.66 -15.66 20.17
#